data_AF-A0A2T4SD69-F1
#
_entry.id   AF-A0A2T4SD69-F1
#
_cell.length_a   1.000
_cell.length_b   1.000
_cell.length_c   1.000
_cell.angle_alpha   90.00
_cell.angle_beta   90.00
_cell.angle_gamma   90.00
#
_symmetry.space_group_name_H-M   'P 1'
#
loop_
_entity.id
_entity.type
_entity.pdbx_description
1 polymer ?
#
loop_
_entity_poly.entity_id
_entity_poly.type
_entity_poly.pdbx_seq_one_letter_code
_entity_poly.pdbx_strand_id
1 'polypeptide(L)'
;MNKKDKWIYQNFAGLIGIPDEYQRHEIDKLMAKIAIIALYTLLALVYLSIFLDIERAFLSPFTIGGVLLIIILFCRVSMNQFSADPVEIEVHDQYTYHQLLKETRNKRIIFLVIALIYMPVTATIVAPILAGNPLNFSYLFNISTYLPFLMWAIFTVAKDSRVKLIKKEEDADID
;
A
#
# COMPACT_ATOMS: atom_id res chain seq x y z
N MET A 1 13.61 -8.36 -25.18
CA MET A 1 12.68 -7.35 -24.61
C MET A 1 11.43 -7.33 -25.45
N ASN A 2 10.25 -7.50 -24.85
CA ASN A 2 9.00 -7.59 -25.60
C ASN A 2 8.60 -6.19 -26.12
N LYS A 3 7.83 -6.10 -27.23
CA LYS A 3 7.42 -4.81 -27.83
C LYS A 3 6.65 -3.91 -26.83
N LYS A 4 5.91 -4.53 -25.89
CA LYS A 4 5.19 -3.84 -24.81
C LYS A 4 6.12 -3.15 -23.82
N ASP A 5 7.16 -3.84 -23.35
CA ASP A 5 8.11 -3.31 -22.37
C ASP A 5 8.85 -2.11 -22.98
N LYS A 6 9.26 -2.23 -24.25
CA LYS A 6 9.89 -1.13 -25.00
C LYS A 6 9.02 0.12 -25.06
N TRP A 7 7.70 -0.04 -25.25
CA TRP A 7 6.76 1.08 -25.29
C TRP A 7 6.63 1.80 -23.94
N ILE A 8 6.58 1.06 -22.83
CA ILE A 8 6.50 1.66 -21.48
C ILE A 8 7.76 2.50 -21.20
N TYR A 9 8.96 1.98 -21.41
CA TYR A 9 10.18 2.74 -21.10
C TYR A 9 10.38 3.95 -22.03
N GLN A 10 10.00 3.86 -23.30
CA GLN A 10 10.16 4.96 -24.25
C GLN A 10 9.13 6.08 -24.03
N ASN A 11 7.85 5.75 -23.82
CA ASN A 11 6.79 6.75 -23.68
C ASN A 11 6.60 7.26 -22.24
N PHE A 12 6.79 6.42 -21.22
CA PHE A 12 6.57 6.82 -19.82
C PHE A 12 7.83 7.35 -19.12
N ALA A 13 9.01 6.82 -19.44
CA ALA A 13 10.27 7.27 -18.83
C ALA A 13 11.07 8.24 -19.72
N GLY A 14 10.58 8.56 -20.93
CA GLY A 14 11.20 9.53 -21.84
C GLY A 14 12.54 9.09 -22.42
N LEU A 15 12.82 7.79 -22.44
CA LEU A 15 14.10 7.25 -22.93
C LEU A 15 14.13 7.19 -24.46
N ILE A 16 15.12 7.86 -25.05
CA ILE A 16 15.36 7.88 -26.51
C ILE A 16 16.03 6.57 -26.98
N GLY A 17 16.66 5.81 -26.08
CA GLY A 17 17.40 4.56 -26.35
C GLY A 17 16.83 3.30 -25.67
N ILE A 18 17.46 2.15 -25.90
CA ILE A 18 17.17 0.92 -25.14
C ILE A 18 17.80 1.08 -23.75
N PRO A 19 17.01 1.04 -22.65
CA PRO A 19 17.57 1.25 -21.32
C PRO A 19 18.51 0.13 -20.91
N ASP A 20 19.63 0.52 -20.31
CA ASP A 20 20.58 -0.36 -19.63
C ASP A 20 19.92 -1.05 -18.43
N GLU A 21 20.46 -2.17 -17.98
CA GLU A 21 19.90 -2.99 -16.89
C GLU A 21 19.75 -2.18 -15.59
N TYR A 22 20.73 -1.34 -15.27
CA TYR A 22 20.66 -0.41 -14.14
C TYR A 22 19.50 0.60 -14.28
N GLN A 23 19.34 1.20 -15.47
CA GLN A 23 18.29 2.18 -15.73
C GLN A 23 16.90 1.56 -15.65
N ARG A 24 16.73 0.32 -16.12
CA ARG A 24 15.46 -0.42 -15.98
C ARG A 24 15.11 -0.64 -14.52
N HIS A 25 16.06 -1.13 -13.74
CA HIS A 25 15.85 -1.37 -12.31
C HIS A 25 15.42 -0.08 -11.58
N GLU A 26 16.04 1.06 -11.89
CA GLU A 26 15.68 2.34 -11.28
C GLU A 26 14.28 2.83 -11.70
N ILE A 27 13.91 2.65 -12.98
CA ILE A 27 12.58 3.00 -13.49
C ILE A 27 11.50 2.10 -12.90
N ASP A 28 11.73 0.79 -12.83
CA ASP A 28 10.78 -0.16 -12.25
C ASP A 28 10.56 0.14 -10.77
N LYS A 29 11.62 0.47 -10.04
CA LYS A 29 11.53 0.93 -8.65
C LYS A 29 10.70 2.20 -8.51
N LEU A 30 10.86 3.16 -9.43
CA LEU A 30 10.08 4.40 -9.43
C LEU A 30 8.59 4.13 -9.76
N MET A 31 8.32 3.32 -10.78
CA MET A 31 6.96 2.91 -11.16
C MET A 31 6.25 2.17 -10.03
N ALA A 32 6.96 1.27 -9.33
CA ALA A 32 6.42 0.58 -8.17
C ALA A 32 6.04 1.57 -7.05
N LYS A 33 6.89 2.56 -6.76
CA LYS A 33 6.57 3.61 -5.77
C LYS A 33 5.35 4.42 -6.18
N ILE A 34 5.25 4.83 -7.44
CA ILE A 34 4.11 5.58 -7.96
C ILE A 34 2.83 4.74 -7.87
N ALA A 35 2.89 3.46 -8.23
CA ALA A 35 1.75 2.55 -8.14
C ALA A 35 1.25 2.40 -6.69
N ILE A 36 2.18 2.27 -5.73
CA ILE A 36 1.85 2.22 -4.30
C ILE A 36 1.17 3.51 -3.86
N ILE A 37 1.71 4.68 -4.24
CA ILE A 37 1.12 5.98 -3.91
C ILE A 37 -0.28 6.11 -4.53
N ALA A 38 -0.44 5.75 -5.80
CA ALA A 38 -1.72 5.81 -6.50
C ALA A 38 -2.79 4.92 -5.84
N LEU A 39 -2.40 3.72 -5.40
CA LEU A 39 -3.30 2.82 -4.68
C LEU A 39 -3.75 3.42 -3.33
N TYR A 40 -2.84 4.02 -2.56
CA TYR A 40 -3.20 4.69 -1.31
C TYR A 40 -4.10 5.91 -1.55
N THR A 41 -3.83 6.69 -2.59
CA THR A 41 -4.70 7.82 -2.99
C THR A 41 -6.09 7.34 -3.37
N LEU A 42 -6.20 6.24 -4.14
CA LEU A 42 -7.48 5.63 -4.49
C LEU A 42 -8.26 5.20 -3.23
N LEU A 43 -7.61 4.50 -2.29
CA LEU A 43 -8.21 4.11 -1.02
C LEU A 43 -8.71 5.31 -0.22
N ALA A 44 -7.92 6.38 -0.15
CA ALA A 44 -8.27 7.61 0.56
C ALA A 44 -9.49 8.32 -0.07
N LEU A 45 -9.56 8.36 -1.40
CA LEU A 45 -10.68 8.95 -2.15
C LEU A 45 -11.96 8.12 -2.01
N VAL A 46 -11.85 6.79 -2.07
CA VAL A 46 -13.00 5.89 -1.85
C VAL A 46 -13.54 6.05 -0.44
N TYR A 47 -12.66 6.11 0.56
CA TYR A 47 -13.07 6.35 1.96
C TYR A 47 -13.80 7.69 2.12
N LEU A 48 -13.26 8.78 1.54
CA LEU A 48 -13.91 10.09 1.54
C LEU A 48 -15.29 10.01 0.86
N SER A 49 -15.37 9.34 -0.28
CA SER A 49 -16.62 9.19 -1.03
C SER A 49 -17.69 8.44 -0.23
N ILE A 50 -17.31 7.39 0.50
CA ILE A 50 -18.24 6.66 1.37
C ILE A 50 -18.85 7.59 2.43
N PHE A 51 -18.03 8.40 3.11
CA PHE A 51 -18.54 9.31 4.13
C PHE A 51 -19.35 10.46 3.55
N LEU A 52 -18.95 10.97 2.38
CA LEU A 52 -19.72 11.98 1.67
C LEU A 52 -21.09 11.45 1.23
N ASP A 53 -21.14 10.21 0.78
CA ASP A 53 -22.36 9.50 0.41
C ASP A 53 -23.28 9.26 1.62
N ILE A 54 -22.72 8.89 2.77
CA ILE A 54 -23.46 8.77 4.04
C ILE A 54 -24.09 10.12 4.41
N GLU A 55 -23.31 11.20 4.39
CA GLU A 55 -23.79 12.55 4.73
C GLU A 55 -24.87 13.05 3.77
N ARG A 56 -24.85 12.61 2.52
CA ARG A 56 -25.86 12.95 1.50
C ARG A 56 -27.00 11.94 1.41
N ALA A 57 -26.97 10.87 2.20
CA ALA A 57 -27.88 9.73 2.11
C ALA A 57 -28.04 9.18 0.67
N PHE A 58 -26.95 9.18 -0.09
CA PHE A 58 -26.92 8.82 -1.52
C PHE A 58 -25.71 7.96 -1.82
N LEU A 59 -25.90 6.85 -2.55
CA LEU A 59 -24.80 5.99 -2.98
C LEU A 59 -24.30 6.43 -4.36
N SER A 60 -23.14 7.08 -4.41
CA SER A 60 -22.58 7.59 -5.64
C SER A 60 -22.00 6.48 -6.53
N PRO A 61 -22.09 6.63 -7.86
CA PRO A 61 -21.43 5.72 -8.79
C PRO A 61 -19.92 5.62 -8.57
N PHE A 62 -19.30 6.69 -8.05
CA PHE A 62 -17.88 6.70 -7.72
C PHE A 62 -17.56 5.79 -6.54
N THR A 63 -18.37 5.79 -5.47
CA THR A 63 -18.18 4.86 -4.34
C THR A 63 -18.28 3.41 -4.81
N ILE A 64 -19.33 3.08 -5.58
CA ILE A 64 -19.52 1.72 -6.12
C ILE A 64 -18.34 1.32 -7.02
N GLY A 65 -18.02 2.16 -8.00
CA GLY A 65 -16.94 1.90 -8.95
C GLY A 65 -15.57 1.82 -8.28
N GLY A 66 -15.29 2.69 -7.32
CA GLY A 66 -14.04 2.73 -6.56
C GLY A 66 -13.84 1.47 -5.71
N VAL A 67 -14.87 1.01 -5.00
CA VAL A 67 -14.82 -0.28 -4.27
C VAL A 67 -14.59 -1.45 -5.22
N LEU A 68 -15.29 -1.47 -6.37
CA LEU A 68 -15.16 -2.52 -7.38
C LEU A 68 -13.75 -2.54 -7.99
N LEU A 69 -13.17 -1.37 -8.25
CA LEU A 69 -11.78 -1.24 -8.71
C LEU A 69 -10.78 -1.81 -7.70
N ILE A 70 -10.97 -1.54 -6.41
CA ILE A 70 -10.11 -2.10 -5.35
C ILE A 70 -10.20 -3.63 -5.35
N ILE A 71 -11.40 -4.19 -5.50
CA ILE A 71 -11.60 -5.64 -5.59
C ILE A 71 -10.87 -6.22 -6.81
N ILE A 72 -11.05 -5.62 -8.00
CA ILE A 72 -10.38 -6.08 -9.23
C ILE A 72 -8.85 -6.03 -9.07
N LEU A 73 -8.32 -4.95 -8.50
CA LEU A 73 -6.89 -4.81 -8.25
C LEU A 73 -6.39 -5.88 -7.27
N PHE A 74 -7.13 -6.15 -6.19
CA PHE A 74 -6.77 -7.18 -5.23
C PHE A 74 -6.79 -8.58 -5.87
N CYS A 75 -7.83 -8.91 -6.64
CA CYS A 75 -7.92 -10.14 -7.41
C CYS A 75 -6.74 -10.27 -8.38
N ARG A 76 -6.42 -9.21 -9.12
CA ARG A 76 -5.29 -9.18 -10.05
C ARG A 76 -3.97 -9.43 -9.32
N VAL A 77 -3.74 -8.80 -8.18
CA VAL A 77 -2.53 -9.02 -7.37
C VAL A 77 -2.47 -10.47 -6.86
N SER A 78 -3.60 -11.04 -6.43
CA SER A 78 -3.65 -12.42 -5.93
C SER A 78 -3.42 -13.48 -7.00
N MET A 79 -3.82 -13.22 -8.25
CA MET A 79 -3.67 -14.15 -9.38
C MET A 79 -2.30 -14.04 -10.04
N ASN A 80 -1.66 -12.87 -9.99
CA ASN A 80 -0.42 -12.61 -10.71
C ASN A 80 0.83 -13.03 -9.91
N GLN A 81 0.83 -14.25 -9.37
CA GLN A 81 1.94 -14.88 -8.63
C GLN A 81 3.20 -15.15 -9.51
N PHE A 82 3.21 -14.66 -10.75
CA PHE A 82 4.16 -15.06 -11.81
C PHE A 82 5.13 -13.97 -12.30
N SER A 83 5.26 -12.82 -11.63
CA SER A 83 6.23 -11.79 -12.08
C SER A 83 6.87 -10.93 -10.99
N ALA A 84 6.73 -11.32 -9.74
CA ALA A 84 7.70 -10.93 -8.74
C ALA A 84 8.08 -12.25 -8.09
N ASP A 85 9.26 -12.78 -8.42
CA ASP A 85 9.93 -13.62 -7.44
C ASP A 85 9.76 -12.89 -6.11
N PRO A 86 9.27 -13.56 -5.05
CA PRO A 86 9.29 -12.95 -3.75
C PRO A 86 10.72 -12.46 -3.59
N VAL A 87 10.93 -11.15 -3.52
CA VAL A 87 12.24 -10.59 -3.22
C VAL A 87 12.47 -11.00 -1.79
N GLU A 88 12.89 -12.25 -1.61
CA GLU A 88 13.30 -12.83 -0.37
C GLU A 88 14.57 -12.07 -0.04
N ILE A 89 14.46 -11.18 0.94
CA ILE A 89 15.63 -10.45 1.42
C ILE A 89 16.32 -11.45 2.34
N GLU A 90 17.20 -12.23 1.74
CA GLU A 90 18.07 -13.16 2.44
C GLU A 90 19.13 -12.36 3.19
N VAL A 91 19.08 -12.43 4.52
CA VAL A 91 20.06 -11.75 5.36
C VAL A 91 20.87 -12.81 6.09
N HIS A 92 22.20 -12.76 5.95
CA HIS A 92 23.11 -13.68 6.63
C HIS A 92 23.49 -13.22 8.04
N ASP A 93 23.32 -11.92 8.34
CA ASP A 93 23.63 -11.33 9.62
C ASP A 93 22.36 -11.06 10.46
N GLN A 94 22.38 -11.51 11.72
CA GLN A 94 21.27 -11.37 12.64
C GLN A 94 21.05 -9.92 13.07
N TYR A 95 22.10 -9.09 13.11
CA TYR A 95 21.96 -7.66 13.42
C TYR A 95 21.23 -6.91 12.30
N THR A 96 21.69 -7.11 11.06
CA THR A 96 21.07 -6.54 9.85
C THR A 96 19.61 -6.99 9.69
N TYR A 97 19.29 -8.25 10.02
CA TYR A 97 17.93 -8.78 10.00
C TYR A 97 16.97 -8.01 10.94
N HIS A 98 17.38 -7.79 12.18
CA HIS A 98 16.57 -7.06 13.16
C HIS A 98 16.43 -5.57 12.79
N GLN A 99 17.48 -4.97 12.22
CA GLN A 99 17.45 -3.59 11.76
C GLN A 99 16.44 -3.39 10.62
N LEU A 100 16.43 -4.27 9.62
CA LEU A 100 15.49 -4.23 8.50
C LEU A 100 14.03 -4.45 8.95
N LEU A 101 13.79 -5.39 9.86
CA LEU A 101 12.46 -5.60 10.45
C LEU A 101 11.97 -4.35 11.21
N LYS A 102 12.86 -3.69 11.97
CA LYS A 102 12.53 -2.46 12.70
C LYS A 102 12.22 -1.31 11.74
N GLU A 103 12.98 -1.15 10.66
CA GLU A 103 12.74 -0.10 9.67
C GLU A 103 11.41 -0.30 8.94
N THR A 104 11.12 -1.53 8.50
CA THR A 104 9.85 -1.87 7.85
C THR A 104 8.66 -1.66 8.79
N ARG A 105 8.78 -2.05 10.07
CA ARG A 105 7.76 -1.79 11.08
C ARG A 105 7.55 -0.29 11.30
N ASN A 106 8.63 0.49 11.41
CA ASN A 106 8.53 1.94 11.58
C ASN A 106 7.81 2.62 10.40
N LYS A 107 8.09 2.18 9.16
CA LYS A 107 7.35 2.66 7.98
C LYS A 107 5.85 2.36 8.10
N ARG A 108 5.47 1.13 8.46
CA ARG A 108 4.05 0.75 8.68
C ARG A 108 3.40 1.57 9.81
N ILE A 109 4.12 1.85 10.90
CA ILE A 109 3.64 2.71 11.99
C ILE A 109 3.38 4.15 11.51
N ILE A 110 4.28 4.73 10.70
CA ILE A 110 4.07 6.07 10.14
C ILE A 110 2.79 6.11 9.31
N PHE A 111 2.57 5.11 8.46
CA PHE A 111 1.31 4.98 7.72
C PHE A 111 0.12 4.89 8.69
N LEU A 112 0.17 4.03 9.71
CA LEU A 112 -0.89 3.88 10.71
C LEU A 112 -1.26 5.22 11.34
N VAL A 113 -0.27 6.03 11.74
CA VAL A 113 -0.49 7.37 12.33
C VAL A 113 -1.20 8.29 11.34
N ILE A 114 -0.76 8.29 10.07
CA ILE A 114 -1.41 9.09 9.02
C ILE A 114 -2.88 8.68 8.85
N ALA A 115 -3.18 7.38 8.81
CA ALA A 115 -4.56 6.90 8.70
C ALA A 115 -5.40 7.23 9.94
N LEU A 116 -4.81 7.12 11.13
CA LEU A 116 -5.44 7.51 12.41
C LEU A 116 -5.86 8.98 12.44
N ILE A 117 -5.14 9.85 11.76
CA ILE A 117 -5.50 11.27 11.63
C ILE A 117 -6.48 11.46 10.48
N TYR A 118 -6.23 10.84 9.33
CA TYR A 118 -7.03 11.05 8.12
C TYR A 118 -8.48 10.57 8.26
N MET A 119 -8.69 9.36 8.79
CA MET A 119 -10.02 8.75 8.85
C MET A 119 -11.01 9.54 9.74
N PRO A 120 -10.66 9.97 10.98
CA PRO A 120 -11.56 10.74 11.81
C PRO A 120 -11.78 12.15 11.28
N VAL A 121 -10.73 12.82 10.78
CA VAL A 121 -10.84 14.15 10.18
C VAL A 121 -11.78 14.11 8.97
N THR A 122 -11.66 13.08 8.14
CA THR A 122 -12.52 12.91 6.97
C THR A 122 -13.99 12.71 7.36
N ALA A 123 -14.25 11.83 8.34
CA ALA A 123 -15.60 11.53 8.79
C ALA A 123 -16.29 12.70 9.51
N THR A 124 -15.55 13.46 10.33
CA THR A 124 -16.13 14.46 11.23
C THR A 124 -16.12 15.88 10.67
N ILE A 125 -15.16 16.19 9.79
CA ILE A 125 -14.91 17.54 9.28
C ILE A 125 -15.08 17.60 7.77
N VAL A 126 -14.29 16.83 7.02
CA VAL A 126 -14.20 17.00 5.56
C VAL A 126 -15.51 16.61 4.86
N ALA A 127 -16.06 15.44 5.15
CA ALA A 127 -17.28 14.97 4.50
C ALA A 127 -18.51 15.85 4.82
N PRO A 128 -18.79 16.23 6.09
CA PRO A 128 -19.89 17.13 6.40
C PRO A 128 -19.75 18.50 5.72
N ILE A 129 -18.54 19.10 5.72
CA ILE A 129 -18.30 20.39 5.04
C ILE A 129 -18.58 20.29 3.53
N LEU A 130 -18.10 19.22 2.88
CA LEU A 130 -18.34 19.00 1.44
C LEU A 130 -19.80 18.66 1.12
N ALA A 131 -20.55 18.12 2.09
CA ALA A 131 -21.98 17.87 1.98
C ALA A 131 -22.84 19.11 2.29
N GLY A 132 -22.27 20.14 2.93
CA GLY A 132 -23.02 21.31 3.42
C GLY A 132 -23.70 21.08 4.78
N ASN A 133 -23.34 20.01 5.48
CA ASN A 133 -23.86 19.64 6.80
C ASN A 133 -22.99 20.24 7.92
N PRO A 134 -23.53 20.45 9.14
CA PRO A 134 -22.73 20.81 10.30
C PRO A 134 -21.75 19.69 10.66
N LEU A 135 -20.65 20.05 11.33
CA LEU A 135 -19.66 19.09 11.81
C LEU A 135 -20.31 18.01 12.67
N ASN A 136 -19.97 16.74 12.40
CA ASN A 136 -20.60 15.60 13.03
C ASN A 136 -19.58 14.78 13.83
N PHE A 137 -19.38 15.15 15.10
CA PHE A 137 -18.47 14.46 16.02
C PHE A 137 -19.04 13.15 16.58
N SER A 138 -20.31 12.84 16.32
CA SER A 138 -20.95 11.61 16.84
C SER A 138 -20.24 10.33 16.35
N TYR A 139 -19.65 10.36 15.15
CA TYR A 139 -18.88 9.24 14.61
C TYR A 139 -17.67 8.86 15.47
N LEU A 140 -17.09 9.79 16.24
CA LEU A 140 -15.97 9.47 17.14
C LEU A 140 -16.39 8.58 18.31
N PHE A 141 -17.67 8.59 18.69
CA PHE A 141 -18.17 7.80 19.80
C PHE A 141 -18.69 6.42 19.35
N ASN A 142 -18.79 6.19 18.04
CA ASN A 142 -19.22 4.91 17.49
C ASN A 142 -18.05 3.93 17.40
N ILE A 143 -18.19 2.78 18.05
CA ILE A 143 -17.19 1.69 18.04
C ILE A 143 -16.90 1.20 16.61
N SER A 144 -17.90 1.22 15.73
CA SER A 144 -17.76 0.82 14.32
C SER A 144 -16.76 1.69 13.55
N THR A 145 -16.58 2.95 13.95
CA THR A 145 -15.58 3.86 13.36
C THR A 145 -14.16 3.35 13.58
N TYR A 146 -13.93 2.52 14.62
CA TYR A 146 -12.60 2.02 14.97
C TYR A 146 -12.24 0.65 14.38
N LEU A 147 -13.20 -0.07 13.80
CA LEU A 147 -12.97 -1.34 13.10
C LEU A 147 -11.85 -1.26 12.04
N PRO A 148 -11.83 -0.26 11.13
CA PRO A 148 -10.74 -0.15 10.16
C PRO A 148 -9.37 0.08 10.80
N PHE A 149 -9.28 0.76 11.95
CA PHE A 149 -8.02 0.91 12.68
C PHE A 149 -7.52 -0.40 13.27
N LEU A 150 -8.42 -1.25 13.78
CA LEU A 150 -8.06 -2.58 14.30
C LEU A 150 -7.43 -3.45 13.19
N MET A 151 -8.05 -3.46 12.01
CA MET A 151 -7.51 -4.19 10.84
C MET A 151 -6.12 -3.68 10.44
N TRP A 152 -5.94 -2.36 10.40
CA TRP A 152 -4.64 -1.75 10.09
C TRP A 152 -3.58 -1.96 11.18
N ALA A 153 -3.98 -1.99 12.45
CA ALA A 153 -3.10 -2.28 13.57
C ALA A 153 -2.57 -3.72 13.50
N ILE A 154 -3.45 -4.70 13.21
CA ILE A 154 -3.05 -6.11 13.02
C ILE A 154 -2.04 -6.23 11.86
N PHE A 155 -2.30 -5.57 10.73
CA PHE A 155 -1.40 -5.56 9.58
C PHE A 155 -0.03 -4.92 9.89
N THR A 156 -0.02 -3.92 10.76
CA THR A 156 1.20 -3.24 11.21
C THR A 156 2.06 -4.13 12.11
N VAL A 157 1.43 -4.96 12.96
CA VAL A 157 2.11 -5.88 13.89
C VAL A 157 2.57 -7.17 13.19
N ALA A 158 1.87 -7.61 12.14
CA ALA A 158 2.23 -8.79 11.38
C ALA A 158 3.67 -8.71 10.84
N LYS A 159 4.49 -9.69 11.20
CA LYS A 159 5.90 -9.79 10.77
C LYS A 159 5.98 -9.81 9.24
N ASP A 160 6.97 -9.10 8.69
CA ASP A 160 7.22 -9.17 7.26
C ASP A 160 7.75 -10.57 6.90
N SER A 161 6.94 -11.36 6.20
CA SER A 161 7.26 -12.73 5.80
C SER A 161 8.32 -12.81 4.70
N ARG A 162 8.67 -11.68 4.08
CA ARG A 162 9.65 -11.60 2.98
C ARG A 162 11.11 -11.55 3.45
N VAL A 163 11.35 -11.26 4.73
CA VAL A 163 12.70 -11.17 5.29
C VAL A 163 13.04 -12.49 5.99
N LYS A 164 13.96 -13.27 5.40
CA LYS A 164 14.40 -14.57 5.92
C LYS A 164 15.85 -14.47 6.39
N LEU A 165 16.11 -15.02 7.58
CA LEU A 165 17.46 -15.17 8.12
C LEU A 165 17.99 -16.52 7.62
N ILE A 166 19.03 -16.51 6.80
CA ILE A 166 19.74 -17.74 6.42
C ILE A 166 20.93 -17.85 7.37
N LYS A 167 20.94 -18.89 8.21
CA LYS A 167 22.15 -19.26 8.95
C LYS A 167 23.13 -19.83 7.94
N LYS A 168 24.36 -19.28 7.90
CA LYS A 168 25.49 -19.95 7.25
C LYS A 168 25.64 -21.32 7.92
N GLU A 169 25.39 -22.40 7.19
CA GLU A 169 25.96 -23.71 7.51
C GLU A 169 27.45 -23.63 7.17
N GLU A 170 28.25 -23.17 8.12
CA GLU A 170 29.65 -23.55 8.23
C GLU A 170 29.72 -24.49 9.44
N ASP A 171 30.33 -25.65 9.24
CA ASP A 171 30.60 -26.76 10.18
C ASP A 171 29.57 -27.91 10.23
N ALA A 172 29.37 -28.58 9.08
CA ALA A 172 28.94 -29.99 9.04
C ALA A 172 29.77 -30.83 8.05
N ASP A 173 31.04 -30.45 7.86
CA ASP A 173 32.08 -31.30 7.27
C ASP A 173 33.37 -31.02 8.06
N ILE A 174 33.59 -31.79 9.12
CA ILE A 174 34.85 -32.24 9.73
C ILE A 174 34.42 -33.10 10.94
N ASP A 175 34.23 -34.40 10.69
CA ASP A 175 34.92 -35.52 11.37
C ASP A 175 34.43 -36.87 10.81
#